data_AF-A0A9E5G746-F1
#
_entry.id   AF-A0A9E5G746-F1
#
_cell.length_a   1.000
_cell.length_b   1.000
_cell.length_c   1.000
_cell.angle_alpha   90.00
_cell.angle_beta   90.00
_cell.angle_gamma   90.00
#
_symmetry.space_group_name_H-M   'P 1'
#
loop_
_entity.id
_entity.type
_entity.pdbx_description
1 polymer ?
#
loop_
_entity_poly.entity_id
_entity_poly.type
_entity_poly.pdbx_seq_one_letter_code
_entity_poly.pdbx_strand_id
1 'polypeptide(L)'
;MINRLIKLDGTFNFRDIGGYETADGRRVVCKKLYRADALNKLTDADLKRLCEMDIQTVVDFRMAAEQAAQPDRVPDKARLITLSPIAAVAAQASASAAQDDAKKLEYLEKAASSGKLSAVSPMIGQMRELVTEKSAMDAFGAFLRLIIDKNAVPLVFHCKGGKDRTGWAAALTLCLLGVPRETVLADYMLTAEYGKQRNDHRMAQYR
;
A
#
# COMPACT_ATOMS: atom_id res chain seq x y z
N MET A 1 17.12 -15.74 -7.25
CA MET A 1 16.37 -14.65 -6.59
C MET A 1 14.88 -14.94 -6.77
N ILE A 2 14.09 -14.99 -5.69
CA ILE A 2 12.64 -15.27 -5.78
C ILE A 2 11.96 -14.07 -6.43
N ASN A 3 11.31 -14.24 -7.59
CA ASN A 3 10.47 -13.20 -8.17
C ASN A 3 9.17 -13.11 -7.37
N ARG A 4 9.03 -12.03 -6.58
CA ARG A 4 7.86 -11.81 -5.72
C ARG A 4 6.73 -11.07 -6.42
N LEU A 5 7.02 -10.36 -7.52
CA LEU A 5 6.03 -9.61 -8.28
C LEU A 5 5.12 -10.56 -9.04
N ILE A 6 3.82 -10.46 -8.80
CA ILE A 6 2.80 -11.25 -9.48
C ILE A 6 2.11 -10.30 -10.44
N LYS A 7 2.25 -10.59 -11.74
CA LYS A 7 1.63 -9.77 -12.78
C LYS A 7 0.12 -9.94 -12.73
N LEU A 8 -0.57 -8.82 -12.58
CA LEU A 8 -2.00 -8.62 -12.74
C LEU A 8 -2.18 -7.38 -13.60
N ASP A 9 -3.18 -7.36 -14.47
CA ASP A 9 -3.36 -6.25 -15.42
C ASP A 9 -3.85 -4.97 -14.71
N GLY A 10 -4.63 -5.12 -13.65
CA GLY A 10 -5.21 -4.01 -12.89
C GLY A 10 -4.29 -3.37 -11.85
N THR A 11 -3.10 -3.93 -11.59
CA THR A 11 -2.18 -3.44 -10.54
C THR A 11 -0.77 -3.37 -11.07
N PHE A 12 0.05 -2.48 -10.52
CA PHE A 12 1.49 -2.44 -10.84
C PHE A 12 2.35 -2.96 -9.69
N ASN A 13 1.79 -3.15 -8.50
CA ASN A 13 2.56 -3.37 -7.27
C ASN A 13 2.13 -4.61 -6.46
N PHE A 14 1.41 -5.56 -7.07
CA PHE A 14 0.97 -6.79 -6.40
C PHE A 14 2.12 -7.78 -6.23
N ARG A 15 2.48 -8.10 -4.98
CA ARG A 15 3.59 -9.02 -4.68
C ARG A 15 3.47 -9.74 -3.36
N ASP A 16 4.13 -10.89 -3.27
CA ASP A 16 4.34 -11.63 -2.02
C ASP A 16 5.40 -10.94 -1.15
N ILE A 17 5.16 -10.81 0.16
CA ILE A 17 6.17 -10.32 1.12
C ILE A 17 6.98 -11.46 1.77
N GLY A 18 6.73 -12.70 1.35
CA GLY A 18 7.47 -13.88 1.81
C GLY A 18 8.83 -14.08 1.14
N GLY A 19 9.55 -15.10 1.62
CA GLY A 19 10.82 -15.54 1.08
C GLY A 19 12.05 -14.77 1.58
N TYR A 20 11.87 -13.69 2.35
CA TYR A 20 12.97 -12.99 3.02
C TYR A 20 13.59 -13.85 4.13
N GLU A 21 14.90 -13.75 4.27
CA GLU A 21 15.65 -14.40 5.34
C GLU A 21 15.63 -13.52 6.59
N THR A 22 15.52 -14.16 7.75
CA THR A 22 15.55 -13.49 9.05
C THR A 22 16.97 -13.55 9.61
N ALA A 23 17.28 -12.66 10.56
CA ALA A 23 18.62 -12.58 11.17
C ALA A 23 19.05 -13.87 11.88
N ASP A 24 18.08 -14.73 12.26
CA ASP A 24 18.31 -16.04 12.88
C ASP A 24 18.29 -17.22 11.88
N GLY A 25 18.37 -16.95 10.57
CA GLY A 25 18.49 -17.96 9.52
C GLY A 25 17.18 -18.66 9.12
N ARG A 26 16.03 -18.21 9.65
CA ARG A 26 14.70 -18.66 9.19
C ARG A 26 14.29 -17.89 7.93
N ARG A 27 13.16 -18.28 7.34
CA ARG A 27 12.61 -17.67 6.12
C ARG A 27 11.14 -17.34 6.30
N VAL A 28 10.73 -16.13 5.89
CA VAL A 28 9.31 -15.74 5.86
C VAL A 28 8.56 -16.65 4.90
N VAL A 29 7.45 -17.21 5.35
CA VAL A 29 6.65 -18.16 4.56
C VAL A 29 6.02 -17.44 3.36
N CYS A 30 6.24 -17.97 2.16
CA CYS A 30 5.62 -17.46 0.93
C CYS A 30 4.13 -17.82 0.85
N LYS A 31 3.42 -17.12 -0.03
CA LYS A 31 2.01 -17.33 -0.37
C LYS A 31 1.03 -17.14 0.79
N LYS A 32 1.41 -16.34 1.79
CA LYS A 32 0.56 -16.02 2.95
C LYS A 32 0.11 -14.57 2.97
N LEU A 33 1.02 -13.65 2.67
CA LEU A 33 0.76 -12.21 2.74
C LEU A 33 1.20 -11.55 1.44
N TYR A 34 0.26 -10.86 0.81
CA TYR A 34 0.49 -10.12 -0.42
C TYR A 34 0.21 -8.64 -0.17
N ARG A 35 1.02 -7.78 -0.77
CA ARG A 35 0.80 -6.33 -0.79
C ARG A 35 0.51 -5.86 -2.20
N ALA A 36 -0.33 -4.84 -2.35
CA ALA A 36 -0.70 -4.28 -3.65
C ALA A 36 -0.94 -2.76 -3.60
N ASP A 37 -1.03 -2.14 -4.78
CA ASP A 37 -1.74 -0.87 -4.98
C ASP A 37 -3.26 -1.08 -5.07
N ALA A 38 -4.02 -0.04 -5.42
CA ALA A 38 -5.48 -0.10 -5.41
C ALA A 38 -6.04 -1.21 -6.31
N LEU A 39 -7.08 -1.90 -5.84
CA LEU A 39 -7.65 -3.07 -6.53
C LEU A 39 -8.88 -2.72 -7.40
N ASN A 40 -9.24 -1.44 -7.46
CA ASN A 40 -10.39 -0.95 -8.21
C ASN A 40 -10.27 -1.14 -9.74
N LYS A 41 -9.08 -1.48 -10.25
CA LYS A 41 -8.81 -1.72 -11.67
C LYS A 41 -8.55 -3.18 -12.03
N LEU A 42 -8.66 -4.11 -11.08
CA LEU A 42 -8.50 -5.54 -11.39
C LEU A 42 -9.43 -5.95 -12.54
N THR A 43 -8.94 -6.78 -13.45
CA THR A 43 -9.74 -7.38 -14.52
C THR A 43 -10.45 -8.65 -14.02
N ASP A 44 -11.35 -9.20 -14.82
CA ASP A 44 -11.99 -10.49 -14.49
C ASP A 44 -10.96 -11.64 -14.45
N ALA A 45 -9.94 -11.55 -15.30
CA ALA A 45 -8.81 -12.48 -15.29
C ALA A 45 -8.00 -12.34 -14.01
N ASP A 46 -7.77 -11.11 -13.53
CA ASP A 46 -7.10 -10.89 -12.25
C ASP A 46 -7.92 -11.42 -11.07
N LEU A 47 -9.23 -11.20 -11.05
CA LEU A 47 -10.11 -11.76 -10.02
C LEU A 47 -10.08 -13.29 -10.01
N LYS A 48 -10.13 -13.91 -11.19
CA LYS A 48 -9.96 -15.37 -11.33
C LYS A 48 -8.60 -15.80 -10.77
N ARG A 49 -7.53 -15.04 -11.05
CA ARG A 49 -6.20 -15.33 -10.53
C ARG A 49 -6.14 -15.25 -9.01
N LEU A 50 -6.78 -14.26 -8.39
CA LEU A 50 -6.89 -14.14 -6.94
C LEU A 50 -7.71 -15.31 -6.34
N CYS A 51 -8.77 -15.77 -7.01
CA CYS A 51 -9.49 -16.99 -6.61
C CYS A 51 -8.58 -18.23 -6.66
N GLU A 52 -7.78 -18.41 -7.72
CA GLU A 52 -6.83 -19.52 -7.84
C GLU A 52 -5.71 -19.48 -6.77
N MET A 53 -5.37 -18.28 -6.29
CA MET A 53 -4.44 -18.07 -5.19
C MET A 53 -5.06 -18.29 -3.81
N ASP A 54 -6.35 -18.62 -3.76
CA ASP A 54 -7.13 -18.85 -2.54
C ASP A 54 -7.08 -17.66 -1.58
N ILE A 55 -7.18 -16.43 -2.11
CA ILE A 55 -7.21 -15.22 -1.27
C ILE A 55 -8.47 -15.24 -0.39
N GLN A 56 -8.26 -15.33 0.91
CA GLN A 56 -9.33 -15.39 1.93
C GLN A 56 -9.76 -14.00 2.39
N THR A 57 -8.86 -13.03 2.36
CA THR A 57 -9.10 -11.69 2.91
C THR A 57 -8.41 -10.60 2.10
N VAL A 58 -9.10 -9.48 1.92
CA VAL A 58 -8.60 -8.22 1.38
C VAL A 58 -8.68 -7.16 2.47
N VAL A 59 -7.55 -6.53 2.79
CA VAL A 59 -7.48 -5.42 3.75
C VAL A 59 -7.27 -4.12 2.98
N ASP A 60 -8.25 -3.21 3.08
CA ASP A 60 -8.18 -1.89 2.47
C ASP A 60 -7.78 -0.83 3.51
N PHE A 61 -6.59 -0.26 3.36
CA PHE A 61 -6.08 0.85 4.17
C PHE A 61 -6.53 2.24 3.67
N ARG A 62 -7.35 2.31 2.62
CA ARG A 62 -7.86 3.58 2.07
C ARG A 62 -8.92 4.19 2.98
N MET A 63 -9.11 5.51 2.86
CA MET A 63 -10.20 6.22 3.53
C MET A 63 -11.53 6.03 2.80
N ALA A 64 -12.65 6.23 3.50
CA ALA A 64 -14.00 6.08 2.94
C ALA A 64 -14.22 6.86 1.64
N ALA A 65 -13.68 8.09 1.52
CA ALA A 65 -13.78 8.88 0.29
C ALA A 65 -13.00 8.26 -0.89
N GLU A 66 -11.83 7.69 -0.63
CA GLU A 66 -11.05 6.97 -1.66
C GLU A 66 -11.78 5.69 -2.11
N GLN A 67 -12.41 4.98 -1.18
CA GLN A 67 -13.20 3.77 -1.44
C GLN A 67 -14.46 4.09 -2.26
N ALA A 68 -15.21 5.12 -1.88
CA ALA A 68 -16.42 5.52 -2.58
C ALA A 68 -16.14 5.98 -4.01
N ALA A 69 -15.04 6.71 -4.22
CA ALA A 69 -14.65 7.18 -5.56
C ALA A 69 -14.12 6.05 -6.46
N GLN A 70 -13.49 5.04 -5.87
CA GLN A 70 -12.80 3.95 -6.58
C GLN A 70 -12.99 2.63 -5.83
N PRO A 71 -14.20 2.03 -5.85
CA PRO A 71 -14.49 0.82 -5.09
C PRO A 71 -13.62 -0.34 -5.56
N ASP A 72 -13.14 -1.15 -4.64
CA ASP A 72 -12.33 -2.33 -5.00
C ASP A 72 -13.15 -3.36 -5.76
N ARG A 73 -12.44 -4.08 -6.62
CA ARG A 73 -12.90 -5.38 -7.10
C ARG A 73 -12.20 -6.45 -6.27
N VAL A 74 -12.97 -7.35 -5.69
CA VAL A 74 -12.46 -8.43 -4.83
C VAL A 74 -13.08 -9.78 -5.23
N PRO A 75 -12.41 -10.91 -4.97
CA PRO A 75 -13.03 -12.23 -5.13
C PRO A 75 -14.29 -12.38 -4.28
N ASP A 76 -15.34 -13.02 -4.83
CA ASP A 76 -16.64 -13.17 -4.14
C ASP A 76 -16.56 -13.85 -2.77
N LYS A 77 -15.59 -14.75 -2.59
CA LYS A 77 -15.40 -15.49 -1.34
C LYS A 77 -14.45 -14.79 -0.36
N ALA A 78 -13.76 -13.74 -0.79
CA ALA A 78 -12.81 -13.03 0.05
C ALA A 78 -13.54 -12.05 0.98
N ARG A 79 -13.14 -12.03 2.25
CA ARG A 79 -13.60 -11.00 3.21
C ARG A 79 -12.94 -9.68 2.89
N LEU A 80 -13.72 -8.62 2.64
CA LEU A 80 -13.21 -7.26 2.56
C LEU A 80 -13.25 -6.60 3.94
N ILE A 81 -12.09 -6.21 4.46
CA ILE A 81 -11.94 -5.58 5.77
C ILE A 81 -11.29 -4.21 5.59
N THR A 82 -11.96 -3.17 6.07
CA THR A 82 -11.43 -1.80 6.05
C THR A 82 -10.72 -1.49 7.35
N LEU A 83 -9.43 -1.14 7.27
CA LEU A 83 -8.63 -0.68 8.40
C LEU A 83 -7.96 0.62 7.98
N SER A 84 -8.57 1.79 8.16
CA SER A 84 -7.97 3.04 7.66
C SER A 84 -7.05 3.67 8.72
N PRO A 85 -5.70 3.66 8.57
CA PRO A 85 -4.80 4.43 9.43
C PRO A 85 -4.92 5.91 9.07
N ILE A 86 -5.90 6.58 9.66
CA ILE A 86 -6.18 8.00 9.43
C ILE A 86 -5.12 8.82 10.15
N ALA A 87 -4.13 9.32 9.41
CA ALA A 87 -3.47 10.55 9.79
C ALA A 87 -4.49 11.69 9.63
N ALA A 88 -4.75 12.51 10.66
CA ALA A 88 -5.71 13.62 10.59
C ALA A 88 -5.48 14.54 9.36
N VAL A 89 -4.22 14.63 8.91
CA VAL A 89 -3.79 15.38 7.73
C VAL A 89 -4.20 14.69 6.41
N ALA A 90 -4.28 13.36 6.36
CA ALA A 90 -4.72 12.62 5.17
C ALA A 90 -6.21 12.83 4.88
N ALA A 91 -7.05 13.01 5.91
CA ALA A 91 -8.46 13.37 5.75
C ALA A 91 -8.62 14.77 5.12
N GLN A 92 -7.80 15.75 5.52
CA GLN A 92 -7.78 17.09 4.93
C GLN A 92 -7.22 17.09 3.50
N ALA A 93 -6.18 16.29 3.23
CA ALA A 93 -5.64 16.11 1.88
C ALA A 93 -6.64 15.39 0.96
N SER A 94 -7.49 14.50 1.47
CA SER A 94 -8.48 13.76 0.67
C SER A 94 -9.74 14.56 0.42
N ALA A 95 -10.13 15.42 1.37
CA ALA A 95 -11.19 16.41 1.17
C ALA A 95 -10.83 17.47 0.11
N SER A 96 -9.53 17.70 -0.14
CA SER A 96 -9.03 18.67 -1.12
C SER A 96 -8.47 18.05 -2.42
N ALA A 97 -8.10 16.77 -2.42
CA ALA A 97 -7.48 16.08 -3.57
C ALA A 97 -8.44 15.19 -4.36
N ALA A 98 -9.74 15.25 -4.10
CA ALA A 98 -10.74 14.71 -5.01
C ALA A 98 -10.77 15.59 -6.28
N GLN A 99 -9.96 15.19 -7.25
CA GLN A 99 -10.09 15.40 -8.70
C GLN A 99 -9.49 16.61 -9.41
N ASP A 100 -8.80 17.54 -8.75
CA ASP A 100 -8.28 18.72 -9.47
C ASP A 100 -6.74 18.74 -9.52
N ASP A 101 -6.17 18.00 -10.48
CA ASP A 101 -4.73 18.03 -10.77
C ASP A 101 -4.25 19.48 -11.01
N ALA A 102 -5.12 20.35 -11.54
CA ALA A 102 -4.86 21.77 -11.72
C ALA A 102 -4.64 22.51 -10.39
N LYS A 103 -5.49 22.28 -9.37
CA LYS A 103 -5.30 22.90 -8.04
C LYS A 103 -4.06 22.37 -7.34
N LYS A 104 -3.74 21.09 -7.55
CA LYS A 104 -2.53 20.47 -7.00
C LYS A 104 -1.28 21.04 -7.65
N LEU A 105 -1.32 21.25 -8.96
CA LEU A 105 -0.24 21.90 -9.72
C LEU A 105 -0.07 23.35 -9.28
N GLU A 106 -1.16 24.12 -9.19
CA GLU A 106 -1.14 25.52 -8.73
C GLU A 106 -0.56 25.65 -7.31
N TYR A 107 -0.93 24.75 -6.39
CA TYR A 107 -0.35 24.70 -5.05
C TYR A 107 1.16 24.41 -5.09
N LEU A 108 1.60 23.44 -5.90
CA LEU A 108 3.00 23.07 -6.02
C LEU A 108 3.83 24.19 -6.67
N GLU A 109 3.29 24.88 -7.67
CA GLU A 109 3.92 26.04 -8.31
C GLU A 109 4.07 27.22 -7.33
N LYS A 110 3.04 27.52 -6.54
CA LYS A 110 3.11 28.53 -5.47
C LYS A 110 4.09 28.16 -4.36
N ALA A 111 4.19 26.87 -4.02
CA ALA A 111 5.14 26.38 -3.03
C ALA A 111 6.59 26.37 -3.57
N ALA A 112 6.78 26.13 -4.87
CA ALA A 112 8.09 26.14 -5.54
C ALA A 112 8.64 27.55 -5.65
N SER A 113 7.80 28.49 -6.11
CA SER A 113 8.15 29.92 -6.27
C SER A 113 8.43 30.63 -4.94
N SER A 114 7.86 30.18 -3.83
CA SER A 114 8.11 30.75 -2.50
C SER A 114 9.33 30.19 -1.76
N GLY A 115 10.12 29.30 -2.38
CA GLY A 115 11.27 28.65 -1.74
C GLY A 115 10.90 27.72 -0.56
N LYS A 116 9.60 27.53 -0.28
CA LYS A 116 9.07 26.65 0.76
C LYS A 116 9.01 25.18 0.34
N LEU A 117 9.50 24.86 -0.86
CA LEU A 117 9.52 23.51 -1.41
C LEU A 117 10.62 22.64 -0.77
N SER A 118 10.58 22.46 0.55
CA SER A 118 11.06 21.19 1.12
C SER A 118 9.86 20.24 1.17
N ALA A 119 9.54 19.61 0.04
CA ALA A 119 8.50 18.57 -0.03
C ALA A 119 8.71 17.44 1.01
N VAL A 120 9.93 17.37 1.56
CA VAL A 120 10.40 16.47 2.60
C VAL A 120 9.73 16.75 3.96
N SER A 121 9.55 18.01 4.38
CA SER A 121 9.07 18.32 5.75
C SER A 121 7.60 17.90 5.99
N PRO A 122 6.63 18.23 5.11
CA PRO A 122 5.26 17.77 5.27
C PRO A 122 5.09 16.26 5.09
N MET A 123 5.86 15.64 4.19
CA MET A 123 5.80 14.19 3.97
C MET A 123 6.35 13.42 5.18
N ILE A 124 7.44 13.89 5.78
CA ILE A 124 7.97 13.31 7.03
C ILE A 124 6.93 13.42 8.15
N GLY A 125 6.24 14.57 8.26
CA GLY A 125 5.15 14.73 9.22
C GLY A 125 4.07 13.66 9.07
N GLN A 126 3.56 13.46 7.84
CA GLN A 126 2.57 12.43 7.56
C GLN A 126 3.08 11.01 7.83
N MET A 127 4.35 10.72 7.54
CA MET A 127 4.93 9.40 7.84
C MET A 127 5.06 9.16 9.35
N ARG A 128 5.31 10.21 10.15
CA ARG A 128 5.30 10.12 11.61
C ARG A 128 3.89 9.87 12.14
N GLU A 129 2.88 10.56 11.61
CA GLU A 129 1.49 10.36 12.00
C GLU A 129 1.00 8.93 11.76
N LEU A 130 1.48 8.26 10.69
CA LEU A 130 1.18 6.84 10.45
C LEU A 130 1.65 5.90 11.57
N VAL A 131 2.54 6.33 12.45
CA VAL A 131 2.99 5.50 13.58
C VAL A 131 2.67 6.10 14.95
N THR A 132 2.37 7.40 15.04
CA THR A 132 2.04 8.07 16.30
C THR A 132 0.55 8.25 16.55
N GLU A 133 -0.27 8.30 15.51
CA GLU A 133 -1.71 8.51 15.66
C GLU A 133 -2.42 7.25 16.18
N LYS A 134 -3.36 7.44 17.10
CA LYS A 134 -4.12 6.33 17.71
C LYS A 134 -4.86 5.51 16.66
N SER A 135 -5.50 6.17 15.71
CA SER A 135 -6.18 5.53 14.57
C SER A 135 -5.24 4.64 13.75
N ALA A 136 -4.00 5.07 13.53
CA ALA A 136 -3.01 4.31 12.79
C ALA A 136 -2.48 3.12 13.60
N MET A 137 -2.21 3.32 14.89
CA MET A 137 -1.86 2.24 15.81
C MET A 137 -2.97 1.18 15.92
N ASP A 138 -4.23 1.60 16.02
CA ASP A 138 -5.39 0.71 16.06
C ASP A 138 -5.51 -0.09 14.75
N ALA A 139 -5.40 0.58 13.60
CA ALA A 139 -5.49 -0.06 12.28
C ALA A 139 -4.36 -1.08 12.05
N PHE A 140 -3.10 -0.71 12.31
CA PHE A 140 -1.98 -1.63 12.15
C PHE A 140 -2.00 -2.74 13.22
N GLY A 141 -2.44 -2.46 14.44
CA GLY A 141 -2.64 -3.47 15.47
C GLY A 141 -3.73 -4.48 15.10
N ALA A 142 -4.84 -4.03 14.51
CA ALA A 142 -5.89 -4.91 14.00
C ALA A 142 -5.39 -5.76 12.82
N PHE A 143 -4.62 -5.17 11.91
CA PHE A 143 -3.97 -5.89 10.81
C PHE A 143 -3.02 -6.99 11.32
N LEU A 144 -2.16 -6.68 12.29
CA LEU A 144 -1.24 -7.66 12.86
C LEU A 144 -1.97 -8.82 13.57
N ARG A 145 -3.11 -8.55 14.21
CA ARG A 145 -3.97 -9.61 14.78
C ARG A 145 -4.69 -10.43 13.70
N LEU A 146 -4.93 -9.85 12.54
CA LEU A 146 -5.58 -10.54 11.42
C LEU A 146 -4.60 -11.50 10.73
N ILE A 147 -3.34 -11.10 10.51
CA ILE A 147 -2.36 -11.95 9.80
C ILE A 147 -1.94 -13.20 10.58
N ILE A 148 -2.21 -13.26 11.89
CA ILE A 148 -2.00 -14.46 12.71
C ILE A 148 -3.19 -15.44 12.67
N ASP A 149 -4.37 -15.00 12.21
CA ASP A 149 -5.53 -15.87 12.01
C ASP A 149 -5.33 -16.73 10.75
N LYS A 150 -5.26 -18.04 10.93
CA LYS A 150 -5.08 -19.00 9.83
C LYS A 150 -6.24 -18.99 8.83
N ASN A 151 -7.43 -18.55 9.25
CA ASN A 151 -8.60 -18.41 8.38
C ASN A 151 -8.61 -17.07 7.62
N ALA A 152 -7.68 -16.16 7.92
CA ALA A 152 -7.55 -14.89 7.24
C ALA A 152 -6.53 -14.93 6.09
N VAL A 153 -5.57 -15.85 6.14
CA VAL A 153 -4.52 -16.01 5.13
C VAL A 153 -4.83 -17.16 4.16
N PRO A 154 -4.48 -17.06 2.85
CA PRO A 154 -3.75 -15.98 2.20
C PRO A 154 -4.50 -14.64 2.13
N LEU A 155 -3.80 -13.54 2.46
CA LEU A 155 -4.37 -12.20 2.60
C LEU A 155 -3.68 -11.21 1.68
N VAL A 156 -4.46 -10.32 1.05
CA VAL A 156 -3.95 -9.15 0.32
C VAL A 156 -4.21 -7.89 1.14
N PHE A 157 -3.22 -7.01 1.29
CA PHE A 157 -3.41 -5.69 1.90
C PHE A 157 -2.91 -4.58 0.99
N HIS A 158 -3.67 -3.48 0.91
CA HIS A 158 -3.36 -2.41 -0.04
C HIS A 158 -3.79 -1.04 0.45
N CYS A 159 -3.35 -0.02 -0.28
CA CYS A 159 -3.83 1.35 -0.19
C CYS A 159 -3.95 1.91 -1.61
N LYS A 160 -3.98 3.24 -1.80
CA LYS A 160 -4.04 3.81 -3.15
C LYS A 160 -2.83 3.46 -4.02
N GLY A 161 -1.62 3.71 -3.51
CA GLY A 161 -0.37 3.53 -4.27
C GLY A 161 0.43 2.29 -3.88
N GLY A 162 -0.03 1.52 -2.88
CA GLY A 162 0.71 0.40 -2.32
C GLY A 162 2.07 0.76 -1.72
N LYS A 163 2.31 2.05 -1.44
CA LYS A 163 3.59 2.61 -1.02
C LYS A 163 3.63 2.87 0.48
N ASP A 164 2.89 3.87 0.96
CA ASP A 164 3.11 4.40 2.31
C ASP A 164 2.35 3.59 3.37
N ARG A 165 1.00 3.64 3.42
CA ARG A 165 0.19 2.85 4.38
C ARG A 165 0.46 1.35 4.29
N THR A 166 0.45 0.82 3.07
CA THR A 166 0.81 -0.58 2.78
C THR A 166 2.27 -0.89 3.12
N GLY A 167 3.20 0.03 2.84
CA GLY A 167 4.61 -0.18 3.13
C GLY A 167 4.91 -0.21 4.61
N TRP A 168 4.24 0.61 5.42
CA TRP A 168 4.32 0.54 6.87
C TRP A 168 3.78 -0.79 7.42
N ALA A 169 2.63 -1.26 6.94
CA ALA A 169 2.11 -2.58 7.33
C ALA A 169 3.09 -3.72 7.00
N ALA A 170 3.67 -3.70 5.79
CA ALA A 170 4.68 -4.68 5.38
C ALA A 170 5.96 -4.56 6.22
N ALA A 171 6.47 -3.35 6.42
CA ALA A 171 7.70 -3.11 7.17
C ALA A 171 7.56 -3.54 8.64
N LEU A 172 6.45 -3.18 9.30
CA LEU A 172 6.16 -3.62 10.67
C LEU A 172 6.14 -5.16 10.75
N THR A 173 5.47 -5.82 9.81
CA THR A 173 5.39 -7.29 9.75
C THR A 173 6.77 -7.92 9.59
N LEU A 174 7.58 -7.46 8.62
CA LEU A 174 8.90 -8.03 8.35
C LEU A 174 9.89 -7.77 9.50
N CYS A 175 9.84 -6.57 10.11
CA CYS A 175 10.62 -6.26 11.30
C CYS A 175 10.25 -7.18 12.48
N LEU A 176 8.97 -7.41 12.73
CA LEU A 176 8.49 -8.32 13.78
C LEU A 176 8.93 -9.77 13.55
N LEU A 177 9.05 -10.18 12.29
CA LEU A 177 9.56 -11.49 11.91
C LEU A 177 11.09 -11.60 11.98
N GLY A 178 11.81 -10.51 12.27
CA GLY A 178 13.27 -10.50 12.39
C GLY A 178 14.00 -10.40 11.05
N VAL A 179 13.35 -9.91 10.00
CA VAL A 179 14.02 -9.63 8.72
C VAL A 179 14.97 -8.43 8.88
N PRO A 180 16.22 -8.50 8.39
CA PRO A 180 17.17 -7.41 8.52
C PRO A 180 16.66 -6.09 7.94
N ARG A 181 16.97 -4.98 8.61
CA ARG A 181 16.40 -3.66 8.31
C ARG A 181 16.68 -3.22 6.87
N GLU A 182 17.88 -3.46 6.37
CA GLU A 182 18.26 -3.17 4.98
C GLU A 182 17.39 -3.92 3.97
N THR A 183 16.99 -5.16 4.29
CA THR A 183 16.10 -5.96 3.45
C THR A 183 14.68 -5.43 3.49
N VAL A 184 14.20 -4.99 4.66
CA VAL A 184 12.89 -4.33 4.79
C VAL A 184 12.83 -3.03 3.99
N LEU A 185 13.89 -2.21 4.07
CA LEU A 185 14.00 -0.99 3.28
C LEU A 185 14.06 -1.29 1.78
N ALA A 186 14.79 -2.34 1.37
CA ALA A 186 14.81 -2.76 -0.02
C ALA A 186 13.41 -3.15 -0.52
N ASP A 187 12.62 -3.94 0.24
CA ASP A 187 11.22 -4.25 -0.12
C ASP A 187 10.35 -2.99 -0.25
N TYR A 188 10.52 -2.05 0.68
CA TYR A 188 9.79 -0.79 0.67
C TYR A 188 10.05 -0.02 -0.64
N MET A 189 11.32 0.05 -1.06
CA MET A 189 11.77 0.77 -2.24
C MET A 189 11.34 0.13 -3.56
N LEU A 190 11.05 -1.18 -3.60
CA LEU A 190 10.53 -1.86 -4.80
C LEU A 190 9.27 -1.20 -5.38
N THR A 191 8.46 -0.53 -4.55
CA THR A 191 7.27 0.18 -5.04
C THR A 191 7.61 1.28 -6.05
N ALA A 192 8.76 1.95 -5.88
CA ALA A 192 9.23 2.97 -6.82
C ALA A 192 9.66 2.32 -8.15
N GLU A 193 10.33 1.18 -8.09
CA GLU A 193 10.78 0.42 -9.26
C GLU A 193 9.59 -0.10 -10.07
N TYR A 194 8.65 -0.79 -9.42
CA TYR A 194 7.47 -1.35 -10.10
C TYR A 194 6.51 -0.27 -10.59
N GLY A 195 6.46 0.88 -9.91
CA GLY A 195 5.66 2.03 -10.32
C GLY A 195 6.25 2.87 -11.46
N LYS A 196 7.47 2.59 -11.90
CA LYS A 196 8.21 3.45 -12.85
C LYS A 196 7.45 3.65 -14.16
N GLN A 197 7.01 2.57 -14.83
CA GLN A 197 6.32 2.67 -16.12
C GLN A 197 5.02 3.48 -16.02
N ARG A 198 4.22 3.24 -14.98
CA ARG A 198 3.00 4.02 -14.69
C ARG A 198 3.32 5.50 -14.47
N ASN A 199 4.36 5.79 -13.69
CA ASN A 199 4.78 7.16 -13.42
C ASN A 199 5.24 7.86 -14.71
N ASP A 200 6.07 7.19 -15.52
CA ASP A 200 6.56 7.71 -16.80
C ASP A 200 5.38 8.03 -17.73
N HIS A 201 4.39 7.13 -17.84
CA HIS A 201 3.18 7.37 -18.63
C HIS A 201 2.37 8.57 -18.11
N ARG A 202 2.20 8.70 -16.78
CA ARG A 202 1.46 9.83 -16.20
C ARG A 202 2.21 11.16 -16.40
N MET A 203 3.53 11.15 -16.28
CA MET A 203 4.34 12.36 -16.47
C MET A 203 4.34 12.82 -17.93
N ALA A 204 4.20 11.91 -18.90
CA ALA A 204 4.09 12.26 -20.31
C ALA A 204 2.82 13.06 -20.66
N GLN A 205 1.78 13.00 -19.82
CA GLN A 205 0.53 13.75 -20.02
C GLN A 205 0.66 15.25 -19.68
N TYR A 206 1.76 15.66 -19.03
CA TYR A 206 2.04 17.05 -18.64
C TYR A 206 3.21 17.67 -19.42
N ARG A 207 3.65 17.02 -20.50
CA ARG A 207 4.69 17.52 -21.42
C ARG A 207 4.04 17.96 -22.72
#